data_AF-A0A7C6VXU7-F1
#
_entry.id   AF-A0A7C6VXU7-F1
#
_cell.length_a   1.000
_cell.length_b   1.000
_cell.length_c   1.000
_cell.angle_alpha   90.00
_cell.angle_beta   90.00
_cell.angle_gamma   90.00
#
_symmetry.space_group_name_H-M   'P 1'
#
loop_
_entity.id
_entity.type
_entity.pdbx_description
1 polymer ?
#
loop_
_entity_poly.entity_id
_entity_poly.type
_entity_poly.pdbx_seq_one_letter_code
_entity_poly.pdbx_strand_id
1 'polypeptide(L)'
;MAQQPYQPQRGGQGGRGHGNPPEPKSLPTPRPVTYFQPDGSLIPTLMDNQAEDLAQRLSQVTTTQLRRFYDDVLTLRQRLAAEQRQGRDKEAVFNDLRADFKMLKAKAVYANGRNPKTVPLPLLQFFIDHVAAVNNARDFEAFCKHFQAVVAFHKFYGDNR
;
A
#
# COMPACT_ATOMS: atom_id res chain seq x y z
N MET A 1 -47.62 17.86 -63.87
CA MET A 1 -46.77 17.09 -62.93
C MET A 1 -45.34 17.59 -63.10
N ALA A 2 -44.88 18.47 -62.20
CA ALA A 2 -43.57 19.12 -62.28
C ALA A 2 -42.73 18.74 -61.05
N GLN A 3 -41.45 18.39 -61.30
CA GLN A 3 -40.46 18.03 -60.28
C GLN A 3 -39.53 19.23 -59.98
N GLN A 4 -39.20 19.44 -58.69
CA GLN A 4 -37.94 20.00 -58.15
C GLN A 4 -38.06 20.21 -56.61
N PRO A 5 -36.96 20.33 -55.83
CA PRO A 5 -35.90 19.34 -55.60
C PRO A 5 -35.64 19.09 -54.11
N TYR A 6 -34.81 18.08 -53.83
CA TYR A 6 -34.30 17.69 -52.52
C TYR A 6 -33.30 18.74 -51.97
N GLN A 7 -33.44 19.15 -50.70
CA GLN A 7 -32.42 19.91 -49.96
C GLN A 7 -31.86 19.03 -48.82
N PRO A 8 -30.55 18.71 -48.81
CA PRO A 8 -29.91 18.12 -47.64
C PRO A 8 -29.44 19.22 -46.67
N GLN A 9 -29.82 19.09 -45.41
CA GLN A 9 -29.38 19.98 -44.33
C GLN A 9 -27.94 19.63 -43.92
N ARG A 10 -27.05 20.64 -44.03
CA ARG A 10 -25.63 20.58 -43.66
C ARG A 10 -25.43 20.41 -42.16
N GLY A 11 -24.60 19.43 -41.80
CA GLY A 11 -23.34 19.65 -41.05
C GLY A 11 -23.42 20.22 -39.64
N GLY A 12 -23.54 19.33 -38.64
CA GLY A 12 -23.07 19.58 -37.28
C GLY A 12 -21.72 18.90 -37.06
N GLN A 13 -20.63 19.62 -37.35
CA GLN A 13 -19.26 19.24 -36.99
C GLN A 13 -19.06 19.63 -35.52
N GLY A 14 -19.13 18.66 -34.61
CA GLY A 14 -18.80 18.81 -33.18
C GLY A 14 -17.63 17.89 -32.86
N GLY A 15 -16.49 18.48 -32.52
CA GLY A 15 -15.17 17.84 -32.55
C GLY A 15 -15.06 16.56 -31.72
N ARG A 16 -14.48 15.54 -32.36
CA ARG A 16 -13.82 14.45 -31.64
C ARG A 16 -12.59 15.04 -30.97
N GLY A 17 -12.73 15.38 -29.69
CA GLY A 17 -11.57 15.61 -28.84
C GLY A 17 -10.71 14.35 -28.88
N HIS A 18 -9.59 14.43 -29.58
CA HIS A 18 -8.48 13.48 -29.41
C HIS A 18 -7.91 13.73 -28.02
N GLY A 19 -8.58 13.21 -26.99
CA GLY A 19 -7.95 12.97 -25.70
C GLY A 19 -6.84 11.96 -25.96
N ASN A 20 -5.61 12.29 -25.57
CA ASN A 20 -4.54 11.32 -25.50
C ASN A 20 -5.08 10.06 -24.81
N PRO A 21 -4.77 8.85 -25.30
CA PRO A 21 -5.11 7.64 -24.58
C PRO A 21 -4.58 7.79 -23.14
N PRO A 22 -5.41 7.49 -22.12
CA PRO A 22 -4.94 7.59 -20.73
C PRO A 22 -3.68 6.73 -20.62
N GLU A 23 -2.60 7.33 -20.13
CA GLU A 23 -1.36 6.61 -19.89
C GLU A 23 -1.67 5.32 -19.11
N PRO A 24 -1.07 4.19 -19.48
CA PRO A 24 -1.33 2.94 -18.79
C PRO A 24 -0.99 3.11 -17.31
N LYS A 25 -1.98 2.87 -16.43
CA LYS A 25 -1.78 2.88 -14.97
C LYS A 25 -0.69 1.86 -14.62
N SER A 26 0.49 2.36 -14.30
CA SER A 26 1.61 1.55 -13.82
C SER A 26 1.66 1.58 -12.28
N LEU A 27 2.08 0.46 -11.69
CA LEU A 27 2.35 0.43 -10.26
C LEU A 27 3.63 1.24 -9.96
N PRO A 28 3.70 1.90 -8.79
CA PRO A 28 4.94 2.55 -8.38
C PRO A 28 6.11 1.58 -8.35
N THR A 29 7.29 2.06 -8.73
CA THR A 29 8.53 1.29 -8.67
C THR A 29 8.89 0.98 -7.21
N PRO A 30 9.20 -0.28 -6.86
CA PRO A 30 9.63 -0.62 -5.51
C PRO A 30 10.95 0.07 -5.12
N ARG A 31 11.01 0.57 -3.89
CA ARG A 31 12.19 1.14 -3.22
C ARG A 31 12.41 0.34 -1.93
N PRO A 32 13.09 -0.81 -1.98
CA PRO A 32 13.23 -1.69 -0.83
C PRO A 32 13.83 -0.96 0.39
N VAL A 33 13.14 -1.06 1.52
CA VAL A 33 13.58 -0.49 2.81
C VAL A 33 14.74 -1.30 3.37
N THR A 34 15.73 -0.60 3.94
CA THR A 34 16.77 -1.22 4.77
C THR A 34 16.32 -1.17 6.22
N TYR A 35 16.25 -2.33 6.89
CA TYR A 35 15.82 -2.40 8.30
C TYR A 35 16.96 -2.34 9.31
N PHE A 36 18.13 -2.84 8.92
CA PHE A 36 19.24 -3.05 9.82
C PHE A 36 20.47 -2.25 9.37
N GLN A 37 21.18 -1.70 10.34
CA GLN A 37 22.50 -1.13 10.14
C GLN A 37 23.51 -2.26 9.80
N PRO A 38 24.70 -1.94 9.28
CA PRO A 38 25.74 -2.93 8.99
C PRO A 38 26.16 -3.77 10.21
N ASP A 39 26.01 -3.23 11.42
CA ASP A 39 26.29 -3.92 12.69
C ASP A 39 25.14 -4.87 13.14
N GLY A 40 24.06 -4.96 12.36
CA GLY A 40 22.88 -5.76 12.65
C GLY A 40 21.89 -5.12 13.62
N SER A 41 22.15 -3.92 14.14
CA SER A 41 21.16 -3.21 14.94
C SER A 41 19.99 -2.73 14.06
N LEU A 42 18.78 -2.70 14.64
CA LEU A 42 17.60 -2.17 13.95
C LEU A 42 17.73 -0.66 13.81
N ILE A 43 17.46 -0.11 12.62
CA ILE A 43 17.55 1.33 12.35
C ILE A 43 16.47 2.06 13.17
N PRO A 44 16.83 2.90 14.18
CA PRO A 44 15.85 3.49 15.09
C PRO A 44 14.90 4.47 14.40
N THR A 45 15.39 5.19 13.39
CA THR A 45 14.63 6.21 12.66
C THR A 45 13.40 5.64 11.96
N LEU A 46 13.35 4.32 11.72
CA LEU A 46 12.15 3.65 11.22
C LEU A 46 11.00 3.76 12.23
N MET A 47 11.24 3.57 13.52
CA MET A 47 10.18 3.60 14.53
C MET A 47 9.90 5.01 15.06
N ASP A 48 10.62 6.00 14.56
CA ASP A 48 10.58 7.39 15.00
C ASP A 48 10.24 8.29 13.80
N ASN A 49 11.14 9.21 13.41
CA ASN A 49 10.92 10.20 12.33
C ASN A 49 10.28 9.63 11.06
N GLN A 50 10.72 8.47 10.53
CA GLN A 50 10.14 7.94 9.30
C GLN A 50 8.70 7.44 9.48
N ALA A 51 8.39 6.83 10.63
CA ALA A 51 7.04 6.41 10.93
C ALA A 51 6.11 7.62 11.14
N GLU A 52 6.62 8.65 11.81
CA GLU A 52 5.91 9.90 12.03
C GLU A 52 5.63 10.65 10.72
N ASP A 53 6.65 10.84 9.89
CA ASP A 53 6.53 11.48 8.57
C ASP A 53 5.49 10.78 7.69
N LEU A 54 5.51 9.45 7.67
CA LEU A 54 4.50 8.68 6.95
C LEU A 54 3.12 8.88 7.57
N ALA A 55 2.99 8.80 8.89
CA ALA A 55 1.72 9.02 9.57
C ALA A 55 1.10 10.39 9.24
N GLN A 56 1.89 11.46 9.22
CA GLN A 56 1.43 12.80 8.83
C GLN A 56 0.95 12.83 7.37
N ARG A 57 1.70 12.21 6.45
CA ARG A 57 1.31 12.07 5.03
C ARG A 57 0.05 11.22 4.84
N LEU A 58 -0.32 10.45 5.85
CA LEU A 58 -1.53 9.63 5.88
C LEU A 58 -2.66 10.29 6.68
N SER A 59 -2.55 11.55 7.10
CA SER A 59 -3.59 12.23 7.91
C SER A 59 -5.00 12.28 7.28
N GLN A 60 -5.13 12.07 5.97
CA GLN A 60 -6.44 11.94 5.29
C GLN A 60 -7.01 10.51 5.30
N VAL A 61 -6.22 9.50 5.68
CA VAL A 61 -6.64 8.11 5.80
C VAL A 61 -7.37 7.96 7.12
N THR A 62 -8.48 7.22 7.15
CA THR A 62 -9.17 7.02 8.43
C THR A 62 -8.44 5.98 9.27
N THR A 63 -8.49 6.14 10.60
CA THR A 63 -7.91 5.15 11.54
C THR A 63 -8.44 3.75 11.24
N THR A 64 -9.72 3.59 10.92
CA THR A 64 -10.33 2.30 10.55
C THR A 64 -9.71 1.69 9.29
N GLN A 65 -9.39 2.50 8.27
CA GLN A 65 -8.77 2.00 7.04
C GLN A 65 -7.35 1.50 7.30
N LEU A 66 -6.54 2.29 8.01
CA LEU A 66 -5.17 1.90 8.36
C LEU A 66 -5.17 0.68 9.30
N ARG A 67 -6.10 0.64 10.25
CA ARG A 67 -6.30 -0.46 11.20
C ARG A 67 -6.53 -1.79 10.51
N ARG A 68 -7.36 -1.85 9.45
CA ARG A 68 -7.63 -3.09 8.71
C ARG A 68 -6.37 -3.73 8.14
N PHE A 69 -5.47 -2.94 7.56
CA PHE A 69 -4.20 -3.45 7.07
C PHE A 69 -3.30 -3.90 8.21
N TYR A 70 -3.27 -3.16 9.32
CA TYR A 70 -2.47 -3.55 10.47
C TYR A 70 -3.03 -4.81 11.15
N ASP A 71 -4.35 -5.02 11.17
CA ASP A 71 -4.97 -6.24 11.67
C ASP A 71 -4.46 -7.47 10.91
N ASP A 72 -4.41 -7.40 9.57
CA ASP A 72 -3.84 -8.47 8.75
C ASP A 72 -2.39 -8.79 9.16
N VAL A 73 -1.56 -7.75 9.33
CA VAL A 73 -0.16 -7.91 9.75
C VAL A 73 -0.06 -8.48 11.17
N LEU A 74 -0.92 -8.04 12.08
CA LEU A 74 -0.98 -8.53 13.45
C LEU A 74 -1.35 -10.02 13.48
N THR A 75 -2.31 -10.46 12.66
CA THR A 75 -2.67 -11.87 12.53
C THR A 75 -1.48 -12.70 12.05
N LEU A 76 -0.74 -12.24 11.02
CA LEU A 76 0.47 -12.93 10.56
C LEU A 76 1.54 -13.02 11.65
N ARG A 77 1.76 -11.93 12.39
CA ARG A 77 2.70 -11.90 13.51
C ARG A 77 2.29 -12.86 14.64
N GLN A 78 0.99 -12.95 14.94
CA GLN A 78 0.47 -13.88 15.95
C GLN A 78 0.64 -15.33 15.52
N ARG A 79 0.38 -15.65 14.24
CA ARG A 79 0.64 -16.99 13.68
C ARG A 79 2.11 -17.36 13.78
N LEU A 80 3.02 -16.47 13.35
CA LEU A 80 4.45 -16.67 13.48
C LEU A 80 4.84 -17.00 14.94
N ALA A 81 4.37 -16.20 15.89
CA ALA A 81 4.67 -16.41 17.32
C ALA A 81 4.06 -17.71 17.87
N ALA A 82 2.88 -18.11 17.40
CA ALA A 82 2.22 -19.34 17.85
C ALA A 82 2.97 -20.59 17.38
N GLU A 83 3.37 -20.65 16.11
CA GLU A 83 4.15 -21.77 15.57
C GLU A 83 5.55 -21.87 16.20
N GLN A 84 6.19 -20.73 16.49
CA GLN A 84 7.46 -20.72 17.22
C GLN A 84 7.32 -21.29 18.64
N ARG A 85 6.22 -21.02 19.34
CA ARG A 85 5.95 -21.62 20.67
C ARG A 85 5.75 -23.13 20.59
N GLN A 86 5.34 -23.64 19.43
CA GLN A 86 5.26 -25.08 19.15
C GLN A 86 6.62 -25.69 18.74
N GLY A 87 7.70 -24.91 18.79
CA GLY A 87 9.06 -25.36 18.50
C GLY A 87 9.43 -25.38 17.02
N ARG A 88 8.58 -24.85 16.13
CA ARG A 88 8.93 -24.74 14.70
C ARG A 88 9.99 -23.66 14.50
N ASP A 89 10.89 -23.92 13.54
CA ASP A 89 11.85 -22.93 13.09
C ASP A 89 11.15 -21.68 12.55
N LYS A 90 11.64 -20.51 12.97
CA LYS A 90 11.02 -19.23 12.66
C LYS A 90 11.03 -18.92 11.18
N GLU A 91 12.12 -19.23 10.49
CA GLU A 91 12.29 -18.93 9.08
C GLU A 91 11.40 -19.84 8.23
N ALA A 92 11.32 -21.12 8.59
CA ALA A 92 10.38 -22.05 7.97
C ALA A 92 8.93 -21.56 8.08
N VAL A 93 8.51 -21.12 9.27
CA VAL A 93 7.15 -20.57 9.47
C VAL A 93 6.93 -19.29 8.66
N PHE A 94 7.91 -18.39 8.61
CA PHE A 94 7.78 -17.19 7.79
C PHE A 94 7.67 -17.51 6.30
N ASN A 95 8.40 -18.50 5.81
CA ASN A 95 8.28 -18.95 4.42
C ASN A 95 6.87 -19.43 4.09
N ASP A 96 6.20 -20.14 5.01
CA ASP A 96 4.79 -20.52 4.88
C ASP A 96 3.87 -19.28 4.82
N LEU A 97 4.14 -18.26 5.64
CA LEU A 97 3.37 -17.01 5.72
C LEU A 97 3.71 -16.01 4.60
N ARG A 98 4.77 -16.24 3.82
CA ARG A 98 5.32 -15.25 2.87
C ARG A 98 4.31 -14.89 1.78
N ALA A 99 3.51 -15.85 1.33
CA ALA A 99 2.45 -15.60 0.34
C ALA A 99 1.37 -14.65 0.90
N ASP A 100 0.93 -14.89 2.14
CA ASP A 100 -0.05 -14.03 2.82
C ASP A 100 0.50 -12.63 3.06
N PHE A 101 1.78 -12.52 3.44
CA PHE A 101 2.45 -11.23 3.57
C PHE A 101 2.49 -10.47 2.23
N LYS A 102 2.85 -11.15 1.12
CA LYS A 102 2.84 -10.55 -0.23
C LYS A 102 1.44 -10.10 -0.66
N MET A 103 0.38 -10.72 -0.13
CA MET A 103 -1.01 -10.32 -0.41
C MET A 103 -1.32 -8.90 0.08
N LEU A 104 -0.58 -8.35 1.05
CA LEU A 104 -0.74 -6.96 1.49
C LEU A 104 -0.57 -5.96 0.34
N LYS A 105 0.44 -6.18 -0.52
CA LYS A 105 0.64 -5.37 -1.73
C LYS A 105 -0.57 -5.46 -2.66
N ALA A 106 -1.07 -6.67 -2.93
CA ALA A 106 -2.23 -6.87 -3.80
C ALA A 106 -3.49 -6.19 -3.25
N LYS A 107 -3.75 -6.34 -1.94
CA LYS A 107 -4.84 -5.65 -1.24
C LYS A 107 -4.72 -4.13 -1.33
N ALA A 108 -3.51 -3.58 -1.14
CA ALA A 108 -3.26 -2.14 -1.25
C ALA A 108 -3.48 -1.62 -2.68
N VAL A 109 -3.01 -2.34 -3.69
CA VAL A 109 -3.23 -2.03 -5.12
C VAL A 109 -4.71 -2.00 -5.45
N TYR A 110 -5.45 -3.04 -5.05
CA TYR A 110 -6.89 -3.11 -5.28
C TYR A 110 -7.65 -1.97 -4.59
N ALA A 111 -7.34 -1.71 -3.31
CA ALA A 111 -7.98 -0.65 -2.55
C ALA A 111 -7.69 0.75 -3.13
N ASN A 112 -6.46 1.01 -3.58
CA ASN A 112 -6.10 2.24 -4.28
C ASN A 112 -6.86 2.36 -5.62
N GLY A 113 -6.89 1.29 -6.42
CA GLY A 113 -7.59 1.26 -7.71
C GLY A 113 -9.10 1.48 -7.59
N ARG A 114 -9.70 0.99 -6.49
CA ARG A 114 -11.13 1.20 -6.17
C ARG A 114 -11.40 2.60 -5.65
N ASN A 115 -10.59 3.10 -4.72
CA ASN A 115 -10.71 4.44 -4.17
C ASN A 115 -9.35 4.94 -3.66
N PRO A 116 -8.68 5.87 -4.38
CA PRO A 116 -7.39 6.42 -3.98
C PRO A 116 -7.40 7.14 -2.63
N LYS A 117 -8.56 7.56 -2.11
CA LYS A 117 -8.67 8.14 -0.75
C LYS A 117 -8.49 7.09 0.35
N THR A 118 -8.87 5.84 0.09
CA THR A 118 -8.74 4.73 1.05
C THR A 118 -7.30 4.29 1.21
N VAL A 119 -6.58 4.20 0.09
CA VAL A 119 -5.14 3.90 0.06
C VAL A 119 -4.49 4.93 -0.84
N PRO A 120 -4.03 6.06 -0.30
CA PRO A 120 -3.33 7.06 -1.09
C PRO A 120 -1.94 6.55 -1.49
N LEU A 121 -1.33 7.22 -2.48
CA LEU A 121 -0.02 6.82 -3.02
C LEU A 121 1.07 6.59 -1.95
N PRO A 122 1.20 7.39 -0.86
CA PRO A 122 2.17 7.11 0.19
C PRO A 122 1.95 5.75 0.88
N LEU A 123 0.70 5.37 1.15
CA LEU A 123 0.36 4.07 1.75
C LEU A 123 0.55 2.92 0.77
N LEU A 124 0.22 3.13 -0.51
CA LEU A 124 0.48 2.15 -1.55
C LEU A 124 1.98 1.88 -1.70
N GLN A 125 2.78 2.94 -1.80
CA GLN A 125 4.23 2.87 -1.90
C GLN A 125 4.82 2.15 -0.67
N PHE A 126 4.34 2.47 0.53
CA PHE A 126 4.74 1.79 1.76
C PHE A 126 4.63 0.26 1.65
N PHE A 127 3.47 -0.27 1.22
CA PHE A 127 3.32 -1.72 1.05
C PHE A 127 4.18 -2.29 -0.08
N ILE A 128 4.35 -1.56 -1.18
CA ILE A 128 5.19 -2.00 -2.29
C ILE A 128 6.65 -2.14 -1.83
N ASP A 129 7.16 -1.15 -1.12
CA ASP A 129 8.55 -1.09 -0.64
C ASP A 129 8.84 -2.18 0.37
N HIS A 130 7.95 -2.36 1.35
CA HIS A 130 8.15 -3.35 2.42
C HIS A 130 7.95 -4.78 1.91
N VAL A 131 7.02 -5.02 0.99
CA VAL A 131 6.89 -6.35 0.36
C VAL A 131 8.11 -6.72 -0.49
N ALA A 132 8.79 -5.73 -1.09
CA ALA A 132 10.04 -5.97 -1.80
C ALA A 132 11.25 -6.14 -0.85
N ALA A 133 11.23 -5.51 0.32
CA ALA A 133 12.32 -5.53 1.29
C ALA A 133 12.34 -6.77 2.19
N VAL A 134 11.17 -7.26 2.61
CA VAL A 134 11.07 -8.37 3.56
C VAL A 134 11.36 -9.70 2.87
N ASN A 135 12.50 -10.30 3.23
CA ASN A 135 12.95 -11.55 2.64
C ASN A 135 13.01 -12.71 3.63
N ASN A 136 13.09 -12.42 4.92
CA ASN A 136 13.20 -13.41 5.99
C ASN A 136 12.34 -12.99 7.20
N ALA A 137 12.24 -13.87 8.20
CA ALA A 137 11.43 -13.63 9.39
C ALA A 137 11.88 -12.40 10.21
N ARG A 138 13.19 -12.11 10.21
CA ARG A 138 13.76 -10.97 10.93
C ARG A 138 13.34 -9.64 10.29
N ASP A 139 13.36 -9.56 8.97
CA ASP A 139 12.86 -8.39 8.23
C ASP A 139 11.36 -8.19 8.47
N PHE A 140 10.59 -9.29 8.53
CA PHE A 140 9.15 -9.22 8.77
C PHE A 140 8.83 -8.65 10.15
N GLU A 141 9.60 -9.02 11.18
CA GLU A 141 9.45 -8.43 12.51
C GLU A 141 9.82 -6.95 12.55
N ALA A 142 10.87 -6.55 11.83
CA ALA A 142 11.24 -5.14 11.69
C ALA A 142 10.12 -4.34 11.02
N PHE A 143 9.53 -4.87 9.94
CA PHE A 143 8.34 -4.31 9.32
C PHE A 143 7.17 -4.20 10.31
N CYS A 144 6.87 -5.25 11.07
CA CYS A 144 5.77 -5.22 12.05
C CYS A 144 5.94 -4.08 13.06
N LYS A 145 7.16 -3.89 13.57
CA LYS A 145 7.47 -2.79 14.51
C LYS A 145 7.35 -1.42 13.85
N HIS A 146 7.83 -1.28 12.62
CA HIS A 146 7.73 -0.02 11.88
C HIS A 146 6.27 0.34 11.60
N PHE A 147 5.47 -0.62 11.12
CA PHE A 147 4.06 -0.39 10.84
C PHE A 147 3.27 -0.10 12.14
N GLN A 148 3.65 -0.71 13.26
CA GLN A 148 3.09 -0.38 14.56
C GLN A 148 3.36 1.09 14.95
N ALA A 149 4.58 1.58 14.74
CA ALA A 149 4.92 2.98 14.98
C ALA A 149 4.10 3.92 14.08
N VAL A 150 3.97 3.61 12.79
CA VAL A 150 3.15 4.39 11.85
C VAL A 150 1.69 4.47 12.33
N VAL A 151 1.10 3.35 12.76
CA VAL A 151 -0.28 3.33 13.27
C VAL A 151 -0.41 4.13 14.57
N ALA A 152 0.58 4.09 15.45
CA ALA A 152 0.58 4.84 16.71
C ALA A 152 0.65 6.35 16.46
N PHE A 153 1.59 6.83 15.64
CA PHE A 153 1.66 8.23 15.24
C PHE A 153 0.41 8.67 14.47
N HIS A 154 -0.09 7.83 13.56
CA HIS A 154 -1.30 8.15 12.81
C HIS A 154 -2.49 8.36 13.73
N LYS A 155 -2.63 7.57 14.79
CA LYS A 155 -3.70 7.76 15.77
C LYS A 155 -3.61 9.14 16.42
N PHE A 156 -2.41 9.57 16.80
CA PHE A 156 -2.20 10.92 17.37
C PHE A 156 -2.61 12.04 16.41
N TYR A 157 -2.28 11.92 15.11
CA TYR A 157 -2.64 12.92 14.10
C TYR A 157 -4.09 12.83 13.59
N GLY A 158 -4.69 11.64 13.65
CA GLY A 158 -6.04 11.36 13.15
C GLY A 158 -7.15 11.67 14.16
N ASP A 159 -6.86 11.64 15.46
CA ASP A 159 -7.84 11.96 16.52
C ASP A 159 -8.07 13.49 16.68
N ASN A 160 -7.24 14.33 16.06
CA ASN A 160 -7.32 15.80 16.11
C ASN A 160 -8.13 16.45 14.95
N ARG A 161 -9.06 15.71 14.32
CA ARG A 161 -9.94 16.22 13.25
C ARG A 161 -11.41 15.91 13.48
#